data_AF-A0A383DKY4-F1
#
_entry.id   AF-A0A383DKY4-F1
#
_cell.length_a   1.000
_cell.length_b   1.000
_cell.length_c   1.000
_cell.angle_alpha   90.00
_cell.angle_beta   90.00
_cell.angle_gamma   90.00
#
_symmetry.space_group_name_H-M   'P 1'
#
loop_
_entity.id
_entity.type
_entity.pdbx_description
1 polymer ?
#
loop_
_entity_poly.entity_id
_entity_poly.type
_entity_poly.pdbx_seq_one_letter_code
_entity_poly.pdbx_strand_id
1 'polypeptide(L)'
;MRTVLTMVGVIIGALAVVTTVSLGHGLSFFLDQQVRAVANPLTVEAWPKKGGRPDRAARSMFKNIGKAPQEIKKEKEDDFFGSLKIKTIENEMVEKMRKIDGVERVQPKVFVLARSVQLDDDTREFDTIVVPWIDAGAQVLSTGPGFSSIDARECIISEAYLESMGLDSPEQLMGR
;
A
#
# COMPACT_ATOMS: atom_id res chain seq x y z
N MET A 1 -36.38 -44.54 -12.48
CA MET A 1 -36.45 -43.06 -12.48
C MET A 1 -36.40 -42.44 -11.08
N ARG A 2 -37.23 -42.88 -10.12
CA ARG A 2 -37.30 -42.27 -8.77
C ARG A 2 -35.95 -42.21 -8.04
N THR A 3 -35.15 -43.28 -8.09
CA THR A 3 -33.81 -43.36 -7.47
C THR A 3 -32.81 -42.36 -8.06
N VAL A 4 -32.84 -42.17 -9.38
CA VAL A 4 -31.97 -41.23 -10.09
C VAL A 4 -32.30 -39.79 -9.69
N LEU A 5 -33.59 -39.45 -9.61
CA LEU A 5 -34.03 -38.10 -9.25
C LEU A 5 -33.65 -37.74 -7.80
N THR A 6 -33.79 -38.68 -6.87
CA THR A 6 -33.33 -38.51 -5.49
C THR A 6 -31.82 -38.36 -5.39
N MET A 7 -31.05 -39.12 -6.18
CA MET A 7 -29.59 -39.06 -6.18
C MET A 7 -29.09 -37.71 -6.73
N VAL A 8 -29.73 -37.20 -7.80
CA VAL A 8 -29.44 -35.88 -8.36
C VAL A 8 -29.74 -34.77 -7.33
N GLY A 9 -30.85 -34.86 -6.59
CA GLY A 9 -31.17 -33.89 -5.54
C GLY A 9 -30.11 -33.84 -4.43
N VAL A 10 -29.63 -35.01 -3.99
CA VAL A 10 -28.54 -35.09 -2.99
C VAL A 10 -27.23 -34.54 -3.55
N ILE A 11 -26.89 -34.84 -4.81
CA ILE A 11 -25.68 -34.34 -5.45
C ILE A 11 -25.73 -32.81 -5.56
N ILE A 12 -26.82 -32.23 -6.04
CA ILE A 12 -26.97 -30.77 -6.17
C ILE A 12 -26.87 -30.10 -4.79
N GLY A 13 -27.53 -30.67 -3.78
CA GLY A 13 -27.46 -30.16 -2.40
C GLY A 13 -26.04 -30.20 -1.84
N ALA A 14 -25.34 -31.33 -2.00
CA ALA A 14 -23.95 -31.46 -1.56
C ALA A 14 -23.02 -30.50 -2.30
N LEU A 15 -23.18 -30.35 -3.62
CA LEU A 15 -22.38 -29.44 -4.43
C LEU A 15 -22.56 -27.99 -3.98
N ALA A 16 -23.80 -27.55 -3.76
CA ALA A 16 -24.11 -26.20 -3.29
C ALA A 16 -23.49 -25.89 -1.92
N VAL A 17 -23.52 -26.86 -1.00
CA VAL A 17 -22.87 -26.72 0.31
C VAL A 17 -21.36 -26.61 0.15
N VAL A 18 -20.74 -27.47 -0.66
CA VAL A 18 -19.28 -27.46 -0.89
C VAL A 18 -18.83 -26.15 -1.56
N THR A 19 -19.54 -25.66 -2.58
CA THR A 19 -19.19 -24.36 -3.20
C THR A 19 -19.36 -23.21 -2.23
N THR A 20 -20.42 -23.18 -1.43
CA THR A 20 -20.64 -22.09 -0.46
C THR A 20 -19.53 -22.08 0.61
N VAL A 21 -19.19 -23.26 1.15
CA VAL A 21 -18.14 -23.38 2.18
C VAL A 21 -16.76 -23.05 1.61
N SER A 22 -16.42 -23.56 0.42
CA SER A 22 -15.13 -23.28 -0.21
C SER A 22 -14.96 -21.81 -0.61
N LEU A 23 -16.03 -21.17 -1.12
CA LEU A 23 -16.01 -19.74 -1.41
C LEU A 23 -15.84 -18.90 -0.14
N GLY A 24 -16.59 -19.23 0.93
CA GLY A 24 -16.47 -18.55 2.22
C GLY A 24 -15.07 -18.69 2.80
N HIS A 25 -14.51 -19.90 2.79
CA HIS A 25 -13.16 -20.15 3.28
C HIS A 25 -12.09 -19.42 2.45
N GLY A 26 -12.20 -19.46 1.11
CA GLY A 26 -11.31 -18.76 0.20
C GLY A 26 -11.35 -17.24 0.41
N LEU A 27 -12.54 -16.67 0.59
CA LEU A 27 -12.69 -15.24 0.86
C LEU A 27 -12.08 -14.86 2.22
N SER A 28 -12.34 -15.64 3.28
CA SER A 28 -11.74 -15.39 4.59
C SER A 28 -10.21 -15.46 4.54
N PHE A 29 -9.65 -16.45 3.83
CA PHE A 29 -8.21 -16.58 3.67
C PHE A 29 -7.62 -15.39 2.88
N PHE A 30 -8.26 -14.99 1.79
CA PHE A 30 -7.86 -13.82 1.00
C PHE A 30 -7.88 -12.52 1.82
N LEU A 31 -8.93 -12.31 2.64
CA LEU A 31 -9.00 -11.15 3.52
C LEU A 31 -7.94 -11.20 4.62
N ASP A 32 -7.69 -12.36 5.24
CA ASP A 32 -6.64 -12.51 6.24
C ASP A 32 -5.26 -12.21 5.66
N GLN A 33 -4.98 -12.71 4.45
CA GLN A 33 -3.74 -12.40 3.73
C GLN A 33 -3.59 -10.91 3.45
N GLN A 34 -4.65 -10.23 2.98
CA GLN A 34 -4.60 -8.79 2.75
C GLN A 34 -4.40 -7.99 4.03
N VAL A 35 -5.05 -8.40 5.13
CA VAL A 35 -4.86 -7.75 6.44
C VAL A 35 -3.42 -7.95 6.93
N ARG A 36 -2.88 -9.17 6.86
CA ARG A 36 -1.48 -9.45 7.23
C ARG A 36 -0.47 -8.74 6.33
N ALA A 37 -0.81 -8.55 5.05
CA ALA A 37 0.02 -7.80 4.12
C ALA A 37 0.11 -6.30 4.44
N VAL A 38 -0.80 -5.78 5.27
CA VAL A 38 -0.77 -4.37 5.70
C VAL A 38 -0.40 -4.24 7.18
N ALA A 39 -0.77 -5.22 8.00
CA ALA A 39 -0.58 -5.22 9.44
C ALA A 39 0.56 -6.16 9.85
N ASN A 40 1.73 -5.60 10.14
CA ASN A 40 2.80 -6.33 10.82
C ASN A 40 2.60 -6.23 12.35
N PRO A 41 2.35 -7.34 13.07
CA PRO A 41 2.12 -7.32 14.52
C PRO A 41 3.35 -6.88 15.33
N LEU A 42 4.54 -6.88 14.72
CA LEU A 42 5.79 -6.43 15.35
C LEU A 42 6.05 -4.93 15.14
N THR A 43 5.16 -4.21 14.45
CA THR A 43 5.31 -2.78 14.17
C THR A 43 4.32 -1.96 14.98
N VAL A 44 4.81 -0.96 15.69
CA VAL A 44 3.98 0.01 16.43
C VAL A 44 4.13 1.38 15.79
N GLU A 45 3.03 1.95 15.30
CA GLU A 45 3.01 3.30 14.72
C GLU A 45 2.69 4.34 15.80
N ALA A 46 3.65 5.20 16.11
CA ALA A 46 3.48 6.27 17.09
C ALA A 46 3.08 7.58 16.39
N TRP A 47 1.96 8.17 16.84
CA TRP A 47 1.45 9.44 16.32
C TRP A 47 1.43 10.53 17.41
N PRO A 48 1.73 11.80 17.08
CA PRO A 48 1.64 12.88 18.05
C PRO A 48 0.19 13.15 18.48
N LYS A 49 -0.04 13.31 19.80
CA LYS A 49 -1.36 13.43 20.44
C LYS A 49 -2.19 14.68 20.03
N LYS A 50 -1.59 15.66 19.35
CA LYS A 50 -2.27 16.91 18.91
C LYS A 50 -1.88 17.25 17.46
N GLY A 51 -2.87 17.31 16.57
CA GLY A 51 -2.75 17.93 15.24
C GLY A 51 -3.01 17.03 14.03
N GLY A 52 -3.02 15.70 14.19
CA GLY A 52 -3.48 14.81 13.12
C GLY A 52 -5.01 14.79 13.09
N ARG A 53 -5.62 15.02 11.92
CA ARG A 53 -7.00 14.57 11.62
C ARG A 53 -6.87 13.25 10.86
N PRO A 54 -6.65 12.12 11.56
CA PRO A 54 -6.32 10.85 10.91
C PRO A 54 -7.49 10.37 10.05
N ASP A 55 -8.70 10.75 10.43
CA ASP A 55 -9.97 10.48 9.74
C ASP A 55 -10.01 11.06 8.31
N ARG A 56 -9.34 12.18 8.06
CA ARG A 56 -9.34 12.84 6.75
C ARG A 56 -8.20 12.31 5.87
N ALA A 57 -7.01 12.09 6.45
CA ALA A 57 -5.88 11.48 5.75
C ALA A 57 -6.18 10.03 5.32
N ALA A 58 -6.79 9.24 6.21
CA ALA A 58 -7.25 7.89 5.90
C ALA A 58 -8.22 7.89 4.71
N ARG A 59 -9.28 8.71 4.74
CA ARG A 59 -10.26 8.76 3.64
C ARG A 59 -9.65 9.09 2.27
N SER A 60 -8.63 9.93 2.22
CA SER A 60 -7.91 10.24 0.98
C SER A 60 -7.02 9.07 0.53
N MET A 61 -6.28 8.47 1.47
CA MET A 61 -5.35 7.36 1.19
C MET A 61 -6.08 6.07 0.79
N PHE A 62 -7.23 5.77 1.41
CA PHE A 62 -8.05 4.59 1.13
C PHE A 62 -8.89 4.69 -0.17
N LYS A 63 -9.09 5.90 -0.73
CA LYS A 63 -9.92 6.12 -1.93
C LYS A 63 -9.34 5.48 -3.20
N ASN A 64 -8.02 5.33 -3.26
CA ASN A 64 -7.28 4.84 -4.43
C ASN A 64 -6.59 3.48 -4.20
N ILE A 65 -6.88 2.77 -3.11
CA ILE A 65 -6.30 1.43 -2.90
C ILE A 65 -6.79 0.48 -3.99
N GLY A 66 -5.83 -0.15 -4.68
CA GLY A 66 -6.08 -1.13 -5.74
C GLY A 66 -6.37 -0.54 -7.12
N LYS A 67 -6.21 0.77 -7.33
CA LYS A 67 -6.36 1.41 -8.64
C LYS A 67 -5.02 1.95 -9.13
N ALA A 68 -4.78 1.86 -10.45
CA ALA A 68 -3.63 2.47 -11.07
C ALA A 68 -3.60 3.99 -10.80
N PRO A 69 -2.39 4.59 -10.62
CA PRO A 69 -2.22 6.04 -10.52
C PRO A 69 -2.91 6.77 -11.68
N GLN A 70 -3.66 7.82 -11.37
CA GLN A 70 -4.41 8.59 -12.37
C GLN A 70 -3.61 9.80 -12.85
N GLU A 71 -3.70 10.09 -14.14
CA GLU A 71 -3.17 11.32 -14.73
C GLU A 71 -3.86 12.55 -14.15
N ILE A 72 -3.08 13.57 -13.79
CA ILE A 72 -3.60 14.81 -13.22
C ILE A 72 -4.23 15.66 -14.33
N LYS A 73 -5.56 15.68 -14.39
CA LYS A 73 -6.29 16.66 -15.22
C LYS A 73 -6.34 18.01 -14.50
N LYS A 74 -5.97 19.09 -15.20
CA LYS A 74 -5.86 20.47 -14.68
C LYS A 74 -7.09 21.01 -13.92
N GLU A 75 -8.27 20.39 -14.07
CA GLU A 75 -9.52 20.81 -13.42
C GLU A 75 -9.69 20.35 -11.95
N LYS A 76 -8.72 19.64 -11.36
CA LYS A 76 -8.77 19.14 -9.96
C LYS A 76 -7.64 19.63 -9.06
N GLU A 77 -7.21 20.88 -9.21
CA GLU A 77 -6.19 21.48 -8.34
C GLU A 77 -6.64 21.61 -6.86
N ASP A 78 -7.94 21.64 -6.58
CA ASP A 78 -8.49 21.86 -5.23
C ASP A 78 -8.41 20.65 -4.28
N ASP A 79 -8.05 19.45 -4.75
CA ASP A 79 -7.92 18.25 -3.91
C ASP A 79 -6.49 18.04 -3.35
N PHE A 80 -5.53 18.94 -3.63
CA PHE A 80 -4.13 18.77 -3.23
C PHE A 80 -3.87 19.12 -1.74
N PHE A 81 -3.62 18.08 -0.94
CA PHE A 81 -3.38 18.15 0.51
C PHE A 81 -2.00 18.69 0.95
N GLY A 82 -1.31 19.47 0.10
CA GLY A 82 0.10 19.86 0.29
C GLY A 82 0.43 20.75 1.51
N SER A 83 -0.55 21.20 2.30
CA SER A 83 -0.34 22.17 3.40
C SER A 83 -0.46 21.59 4.81
N LEU A 84 -0.70 20.28 4.98
CA LEU A 84 -0.78 19.68 6.31
C LEU A 84 0.63 19.51 6.91
N LYS A 85 1.14 20.57 7.55
CA LYS A 85 2.31 20.49 8.44
C LYS A 85 1.95 19.65 9.67
N ILE A 86 2.01 18.32 9.53
CA ILE A 86 1.98 17.42 10.67
C ILE A 86 3.26 17.70 11.46
N LYS A 87 3.12 18.07 12.74
CA LYS A 87 4.27 18.30 13.63
C LYS A 87 5.15 17.04 13.63
N THR A 88 6.36 17.19 13.12
CA THR A 88 7.41 16.19 13.03
C THR A 88 7.77 15.69 14.44
N ILE A 89 7.96 14.37 14.59
CA ILE A 89 8.57 13.79 15.78
C ILE A 89 10.02 14.31 15.85
N GLU A 90 10.40 14.95 16.96
CA GLU A 90 11.75 15.46 17.15
C GLU A 90 12.77 14.32 17.22
N ASN A 91 13.99 14.53 16.70
CA ASN A 91 15.05 13.52 16.69
C ASN A 91 15.38 12.98 18.10
N GLU A 92 15.27 13.83 19.13
CA GLU A 92 15.46 13.40 20.53
C GLU A 92 14.46 12.32 20.96
N MET A 93 13.22 12.39 20.47
CA MET A 93 12.19 11.40 20.75
C MET A 93 12.50 10.07 20.05
N VAL A 94 13.04 10.12 18.84
CA VAL A 94 13.49 8.92 18.10
C VAL A 94 14.57 8.18 18.89
N GLU A 95 15.56 8.90 19.43
CA GLU A 95 16.62 8.32 20.25
C GLU A 95 16.10 7.76 21.58
N LYS A 96 15.11 8.41 22.19
CA LYS A 96 14.42 7.87 23.38
C LYS A 96 13.69 6.57 23.07
N MET A 97 13.00 6.49 21.93
CA MET A 97 12.30 5.27 21.50
C MET A 97 13.27 4.12 21.22
N ARG A 98 14.46 4.39 20.65
CA ARG A 98 15.50 3.37 20.40
C ARG A 98 16.05 2.73 21.68
N LYS A 99 15.95 3.41 22.82
CA LYS A 99 16.46 2.93 24.12
C LYS A 99 15.45 2.09 24.91
N ILE A 100 14.24 1.90 24.39
CA ILE A 100 13.23 1.08 25.04
C ILE A 100 13.61 -0.40 24.88
N ASP A 101 13.58 -1.16 25.97
CA ASP A 101 13.86 -2.59 25.95
C ASP A 101 12.88 -3.34 25.04
N GLY A 102 13.42 -4.21 24.17
CA GLY A 102 12.65 -4.91 23.14
C GLY A 102 12.43 -4.15 21.82
N VAL A 103 12.90 -2.90 21.68
CA VAL A 103 12.85 -2.18 20.40
C VAL A 103 14.10 -2.46 19.58
N GLU A 104 13.95 -3.24 18.50
CA GLU A 104 15.07 -3.54 17.60
C GLU A 104 15.42 -2.37 16.67
N ARG A 105 14.40 -1.63 16.19
CA ARG A 105 14.60 -0.53 15.24
C ARG A 105 13.51 0.53 15.34
N VAL A 106 13.90 1.79 15.24
CA VAL A 106 12.99 2.94 15.11
C VAL A 106 13.25 3.66 13.80
N GLN A 107 12.22 3.73 12.96
CA GLN A 107 12.26 4.40 11.67
C GLN A 107 11.29 5.58 11.66
N PRO A 108 11.77 6.83 11.49
CA PRO A 108 10.90 7.98 11.31
C PRO A 108 10.10 7.87 10.01
N LYS A 109 8.79 8.12 10.09
CA LYS A 109 7.91 8.16 8.92
C LYS A 109 7.74 9.60 8.45
N VAL A 110 8.43 9.98 7.38
CA VAL A 110 8.27 11.29 6.74
C VAL A 110 7.35 11.12 5.54
N PHE A 111 6.14 11.68 5.63
CA PHE A 111 5.24 11.73 4.49
C PHE A 111 5.62 12.91 3.60
N VAL A 112 5.96 12.63 2.35
CA VAL A 112 6.18 13.66 1.33
C VAL A 112 5.00 13.59 0.37
N LEU A 113 4.12 14.58 0.47
CA LEU A 113 3.02 14.75 -0.47
C LEU A 113 3.59 15.40 -1.74
N ALA A 114 4.19 14.57 -2.59
CA ALA A 114 4.63 15.00 -3.92
C ALA A 114 3.40 15.40 -4.75
N ARG A 115 3.58 16.38 -5.63
CA ARG A 115 2.50 16.85 -6.53
C ARG A 115 2.22 15.82 -7.63
N SER A 116 3.28 15.30 -8.21
CA SER A 116 3.23 14.39 -9.34
C SER A 116 4.53 13.60 -9.46
N VAL A 117 4.47 12.51 -10.21
CA VAL A 117 5.62 11.82 -10.79
C VAL A 117 5.54 11.91 -12.31
N GLN A 118 6.69 12.08 -12.94
CA GLN A 118 6.86 12.21 -14.38
C GLN A 118 8.15 11.50 -14.77
N LEU A 119 8.15 10.76 -15.87
CA LEU A 119 9.37 10.21 -16.46
C LEU A 119 10.08 11.32 -17.26
N ASP A 120 11.41 11.35 -17.24
CA ASP A 120 12.21 12.38 -17.92
C ASP A 120 11.88 12.52 -19.43
N ASP A 121 11.48 11.42 -20.07
CA ASP A 121 11.13 11.35 -21.49
C ASP A 121 9.62 11.43 -21.78
N ASP A 122 8.78 11.64 -20.76
CA ASP A 122 7.33 11.75 -20.88
C ASP A 122 6.84 13.13 -20.43
N THR A 123 5.86 13.70 -21.12
CA THR A 123 5.22 14.98 -20.75
C THR A 123 4.04 14.81 -19.78
N ARG A 124 3.60 13.58 -19.51
CA ARG A 124 2.45 13.28 -18.64
C ARG A 124 2.86 13.29 -17.16
N GLU A 125 2.00 13.87 -16.33
CA GLU A 125 2.15 13.90 -14.87
C GLU A 125 1.11 12.99 -14.20
N PHE A 126 1.59 12.13 -13.31
CA PHE A 126 0.75 11.18 -12.57
C PHE A 126 0.67 11.55 -11.09
N ASP A 127 -0.52 11.49 -10.51
CA ASP A 127 -0.72 11.71 -9.07
C ASP A 127 0.02 10.62 -8.27
N THR A 128 0.77 11.03 -7.25
CA THR A 128 1.60 10.11 -6.47
C THR A 128 1.66 10.50 -5.01
N ILE A 129 1.85 9.50 -4.16
CA ILE A 129 2.12 9.70 -2.74
C ILE A 129 3.45 9.03 -2.45
N VAL A 130 4.43 9.84 -2.03
CA VAL A 130 5.73 9.32 -1.61
C VAL A 130 5.67 9.03 -0.12
N VAL A 131 5.72 7.73 0.18
CA VAL A 131 5.82 7.23 1.54
C VAL A 131 7.22 6.67 1.76
N PRO A 132 7.79 6.80 2.96
CA PRO A 132 9.07 6.19 3.26
C PRO A 132 8.87 4.68 3.27
N TRP A 133 9.76 3.96 2.60
CA TRP A 133 9.75 2.51 2.61
C TRP A 133 10.05 2.00 4.02
N ILE A 134 9.16 1.18 4.54
CA ILE A 134 9.33 0.56 5.85
C ILE A 134 9.88 -0.83 5.57
N ASP A 135 11.15 -1.08 5.92
CA ASP A 135 11.81 -2.37 5.71
C ASP A 135 11.09 -3.54 6.43
N ALA A 136 10.27 -3.21 7.44
CA ALA A 136 9.43 -4.17 8.18
C ALA A 136 7.97 -4.20 7.66
N GLY A 137 7.66 -3.49 6.58
CA GLY A 137 6.36 -3.56 5.92
C GLY A 137 6.22 -4.87 5.15
N ALA A 138 4.99 -5.28 4.86
CA ALA A 138 4.76 -6.51 4.07
C ALA A 138 4.90 -6.31 2.55
N GLN A 139 5.42 -5.15 2.13
CA GLN A 139 5.71 -4.89 0.73
C GLN A 139 7.01 -5.63 0.37
N VAL A 140 6.93 -6.48 -0.64
CA VAL A 140 8.07 -7.24 -1.15
C VAL A 140 8.56 -6.54 -2.40
N LEU A 141 9.88 -6.34 -2.49
CA LEU A 141 10.49 -5.83 -3.71
C LEU A 141 10.43 -6.92 -4.79
N SER A 142 9.73 -6.63 -5.88
CA SER A 142 9.56 -7.57 -6.99
C SER A 142 10.83 -7.65 -7.86
N THR A 143 11.41 -6.49 -8.19
CA THR A 143 12.56 -6.36 -9.10
C THR A 143 13.52 -5.28 -8.60
N GLY A 144 14.82 -5.47 -8.86
CA GLY A 144 15.88 -4.52 -8.49
C GLY A 144 16.50 -4.77 -7.10
N PRO A 145 17.55 -4.02 -6.73
CA PRO A 145 18.03 -3.97 -5.36
C PRO A 145 17.18 -3.01 -4.51
N GLY A 146 17.21 -3.19 -3.18
CA GLY A 146 16.72 -2.17 -2.25
C GLY A 146 17.63 -0.93 -2.22
N PHE A 147 17.33 0.01 -1.33
CA PHE A 147 18.12 1.24 -1.20
C PHE A 147 19.60 0.97 -0.91
N SER A 148 20.50 1.62 -1.64
CA SER A 148 21.95 1.46 -1.48
C SER A 148 22.48 2.10 -0.20
N SER A 149 21.84 3.17 0.27
CA SER A 149 22.17 3.85 1.54
C SER A 149 20.99 4.70 2.04
N ILE A 150 21.09 5.21 3.28
CA ILE A 150 20.08 6.09 3.88
C ILE A 150 19.98 7.47 3.20
N ASP A 151 21.06 7.90 2.54
CA ASP A 151 21.15 9.20 1.84
C ASP A 151 20.98 9.05 0.32
N ALA A 152 20.65 7.84 -0.15
CA ALA A 152 20.48 7.57 -1.56
C ALA A 152 19.29 8.34 -2.14
N ARG A 153 19.47 8.90 -3.34
CA ARG A 153 18.39 9.54 -4.12
C ARG A 153 17.70 8.51 -4.99
N GLU A 154 17.22 7.46 -4.34
CA GLU A 154 16.57 6.31 -4.96
C GLU A 154 15.11 6.27 -4.50
N CYS A 155 14.24 5.66 -5.29
CA CYS A 155 12.86 5.42 -4.92
C CYS A 155 12.44 4.01 -5.34
N ILE A 156 11.47 3.44 -4.63
CA ILE A 156 10.80 2.21 -5.04
C ILE A 156 9.45 2.63 -5.59
N ILE A 157 9.15 2.16 -6.79
CA ILE A 157 7.90 2.46 -7.50
C ILE A 157 7.05 1.20 -7.60
N SER A 158 5.72 1.38 -7.51
CA SER A 158 4.77 0.28 -7.68
C SER A 158 4.73 -0.16 -9.15
N GLU A 159 4.64 -1.46 -9.41
CA GLU A 159 4.43 -2.02 -10.76
C GLU A 159 3.17 -1.45 -11.45
N ALA A 160 2.18 -0.96 -10.68
CA ALA A 160 1.01 -0.30 -11.24
C ALA A 160 1.34 0.93 -12.10
N TYR A 161 2.53 1.54 -11.92
CA TYR A 161 2.98 2.62 -12.78
C TYR A 161 3.38 2.17 -14.19
N LEU A 162 3.73 0.88 -14.38
CA LEU A 162 4.01 0.35 -15.71
C LEU A 162 2.80 0.50 -16.64
N GLU A 163 1.61 0.15 -16.15
CA GLU A 163 0.36 0.32 -16.90
C GLU A 163 0.08 1.80 -17.20
N SER A 164 0.17 2.68 -16.21
CA SER A 164 -0.09 4.11 -16.40
C SER A 164 0.91 4.77 -17.36
N MET A 165 2.17 4.36 -17.31
CA MET A 165 3.25 4.89 -18.15
C MET A 165 3.30 4.22 -19.53
N GLY A 166 2.61 3.10 -19.74
CA GLY A 166 2.63 2.33 -20.98
C GLY A 166 3.92 1.54 -21.19
N LEU A 167 4.50 1.05 -20.10
CA LEU A 167 5.71 0.23 -20.08
C LEU A 167 5.34 -1.25 -19.93
N ASP A 168 6.10 -2.12 -20.59
CA ASP A 168 5.83 -3.55 -20.62
C ASP A 168 6.64 -4.32 -19.56
N SER A 169 7.70 -3.71 -19.02
CA SER A 169 8.64 -4.39 -18.11
C SER A 169 9.19 -3.48 -17.00
N PRO A 170 9.37 -4.01 -15.77
CA PRO A 170 9.99 -3.28 -14.65
C PRO A 170 11.40 -2.75 -14.97
N GLU A 171 12.15 -3.46 -15.81
CA GLU A 171 13.52 -3.09 -16.19
C GLU A 171 13.58 -1.74 -16.92
N GLN A 172 12.48 -1.32 -17.57
CA GLN A 172 12.39 -0.01 -18.23
C GLN A 172 12.33 1.17 -17.24
N LEU A 173 11.93 0.92 -15.98
CA LEU A 173 11.92 1.92 -14.92
C LEU A 173 13.25 1.99 -14.14
N MET A 174 14.10 0.97 -14.24
CA MET A 174 15.32 0.90 -13.46
C MET A 174 16.36 1.92 -13.95
N GLY A 175 16.75 2.86 -13.09
CA GLY A 175 17.80 3.85 -13.36
C GLY A 175 17.32 5.08 -14.16
N ARG A 176 16.00 5.28 -14.25
CA ARG A 176 15.35 6.51 -14.70
C ARG A 176 14.75 7.23 -13.49
#